data_AF-W9VIT2-F1
#
_entry.id   AF-W9VIT2-F1
#
_cell.length_a   1.000
_cell.length_b   1.000
_cell.length_c   1.000
_cell.angle_alpha   90.00
_cell.angle_beta   90.00
_cell.angle_gamma   90.00
#
_symmetry.space_group_name_H-M   'P 1'
#
loop_
_entity.id
_entity.type
_entity.pdbx_description
1 polymer ?
#
loop_
_entity_poly.entity_id
_entity_poly.type
_entity_poly.pdbx_seq_one_letter_code
_entity_poly.pdbx_strand_id
1 'polypeptide(L)' 'MISDSQLYSLAIFLGSAAMLLIVLYHFLEVNAQDDESSAASDLKKDEKAGVGAVKPVGVAVESS' A
#
# COMPACT_ATOMS: atom_id res chain seq x y z
N MET A 1 -1.60 -34.34 -15.15
CA MET A 1 -2.61 -33.76 -14.25
C MET A 1 -2.07 -33.84 -12.84
N ILE A 2 -2.06 -32.74 -12.11
CA ILE A 2 -1.79 -32.78 -10.68
C ILE A 2 -2.96 -33.48 -9.99
N SER A 3 -2.68 -34.41 -9.08
CA SER A 3 -3.72 -35.16 -8.35
C SER A 3 -4.27 -34.30 -7.21
N ASP A 4 -5.54 -34.49 -6.86
CA ASP A 4 -6.19 -33.79 -5.73
C ASP A 4 -5.40 -33.91 -4.43
N SER A 5 -4.71 -35.04 -4.23
CA SER A 5 -3.81 -35.27 -3.09
C SER A 5 -2.64 -34.27 -3.02
N GLN A 6 -2.07 -33.92 -4.17
CA GLN A 6 -0.98 -32.95 -4.26
C GLN A 6 -1.51 -31.52 -4.07
N LEU A 7 -2.69 -31.22 -4.59
CA LEU A 7 -3.32 -29.90 -4.45
C LEU A 7 -3.78 -29.64 -3.01
N TYR A 8 -4.29 -30.67 -2.33
CA TYR A 8 -4.62 -30.63 -0.91
C TYR A 8 -3.37 -30.41 -0.04
N SER A 9 -2.30 -31.15 -0.32
CA SER A 9 -1.02 -30.99 0.41
C SER A 9 -0.42 -29.60 0.18
N LEU A 10 -0.50 -29.09 -1.05
CA LEU A 10 -0.07 -27.73 -1.38
C LEU A 10 -0.91 -26.68 -0.66
N ALA A 11 -2.22 -26.86 -0.56
CA ALA A 11 -3.11 -25.93 0.13
C ALA A 11 -2.82 -25.86 1.65
N ILE A 12 -2.56 -27.01 2.28
CA ILE A 12 -2.16 -27.06 3.70
C ILE A 12 -0.81 -26.37 3.89
N PHE A 13 0.18 -26.67 3.04
CA PHE A 13 1.49 -26.05 3.09
C PHE A 13 1.40 -24.52 2.94
N LEU A 14 0.71 -24.06 1.89
CA LEU A 14 0.57 -22.65 1.60
C LEU A 14 -0.25 -21.93 2.67
N GLY A 15 -1.30 -22.55 3.20
CA GLY A 15 -2.10 -22.00 4.31
C GLY A 15 -1.30 -21.84 5.60
N SER A 16 -0.47 -22.84 5.94
CA SER A 16 0.43 -22.75 7.10
C SER A 16 1.52 -21.70 6.91
N ALA A 17 2.11 -21.60 5.71
CA ALA A 17 3.08 -20.57 5.37
C ALA A 17 2.44 -19.17 5.43
N ALA A 18 1.21 -19.01 4.94
CA ALA A 18 0.46 -17.75 5.02
C ALA A 18 0.20 -17.34 6.47
N MET A 19 -0.19 -18.27 7.36
CA MET A 19 -0.36 -17.97 8.79
C MET A 19 0.94 -17.47 9.43
N LEU A 20 2.09 -18.07 9.09
CA LEU A 20 3.41 -17.61 9.56
C LEU A 20 3.77 -16.22 9.02
N LEU A 21 3.53 -15.97 7.73
CA LEU A 21 3.82 -14.68 7.09
C LEU A 21 2.95 -13.54 7.66
N ILE A 22 1.67 -13.80 7.98
CA ILE A 22 0.77 -12.81 8.58
C ILE A 22 1.26 -12.40 9.98
N VAL A 23 1.64 -13.37 10.81
CA VAL A 23 2.17 -13.09 12.16
C VAL A 23 3.51 -12.35 12.07
N LEU A 24 4.39 -12.76 11.15
CA LEU A 24 5.68 -12.09 10.92
C LEU A 24 5.48 -10.64 10.47
N TYR A 25 4.55 -10.38 9.55
CA TYR A 25 4.22 -9.02 9.12
C TYR A 25 3.79 -8.16 10.30
N HIS A 26 2.86 -8.65 11.13
CA HIS A 26 2.38 -7.90 12.28
C HIS A 26 3.50 -7.67 13.31
N PHE A 27 4.39 -8.65 13.47
CA PHE A 27 5.56 -8.50 14.32
C PHE A 27 6.52 -7.42 13.80
N LEU A 28 6.82 -7.40 12.49
CA LEU A 28 7.69 -6.39 11.89
C LEU A 28 7.07 -5.00 11.91
N GLU A 29 5.76 -4.89 11.61
CA GLU A 29 5.01 -3.63 11.62
C GLU A 29 5.01 -2.98 13.01
N VAL A 30 4.81 -3.76 14.06
CA VAL A 30 4.80 -3.25 15.44
C VAL A 30 6.20 -2.87 15.94
N ASN A 31 7.24 -3.54 15.47
CA ASN A 31 8.63 -3.28 15.89
C ASN A 31 9.37 -2.30 14.97
N ALA A 32 8.79 -1.93 13.82
CA ALA A 32 9.36 -0.91 12.96
C ALA A 32 9.34 0.43 13.71
N GLN A 33 10.53 0.99 13.95
CA GLN A 33 10.68 2.33 14.48
C GLN A 33 10.45 3.29 13.31
N ASP A 34 9.29 3.96 13.27
CA ASP A 34 8.83 5.10 12.44
C ASP A 34 9.66 5.61 11.23
N ASP A 35 10.34 4.73 10.49
CA ASP A 35 10.86 5.01 9.15
C ASP A 35 9.74 4.70 8.16
N GLU A 36 8.71 5.55 8.23
CA GLU A 36 7.67 5.80 7.23
C GLU A 36 7.59 4.78 6.08
N SER A 37 6.77 3.74 6.28
CA SER A 37 5.76 3.30 5.31
C SER A 37 6.18 3.17 3.83
N SER A 38 7.37 2.63 3.55
CA SER A 38 7.95 2.61 2.19
C SER A 38 7.79 1.29 1.42
N ALA A 39 6.95 0.36 1.89
CA ALA A 39 6.76 -0.93 1.22
C ALA A 39 5.32 -1.24 0.76
N ALA A 40 4.31 -0.47 1.21
CA ALA A 40 2.91 -0.71 0.85
C ALA A 40 2.14 0.52 0.33
N SER A 41 2.70 1.73 0.49
CA SER A 41 2.05 2.99 0.12
C SER A 41 2.23 3.37 -1.35
N ASP A 42 3.26 2.83 -2.01
CA ASP A 42 3.63 3.23 -3.39
C ASP A 42 2.80 2.57 -4.49
N LEU A 43 1.85 1.68 -4.16
CA LEU A 43 0.91 1.08 -5.12
C LEU A 43 -0.39 1.88 -5.29
N LYS A 44 -0.54 3.05 -4.65
CA LYS A 44 -1.70 3.95 -4.82
C LYS A 44 -1.26 5.39 -5.12
N LYS A 45 -0.60 5.62 -6.25
CA LYS A 45 -0.32 6.99 -6.70
C LYS A 45 -0.42 7.22 -8.21
N ASP A 46 -1.34 6.53 -8.88
CA ASP A 46 -1.63 6.77 -10.30
C ASP A 46 -3.14 6.87 -10.56
N GLU A 47 -3.85 7.83 -9.96
CA GLU A 47 -5.07 8.39 -10.61
C GLU A 47 -5.52 9.72 -9.98
N LYS A 48 -4.88 10.83 -10.39
CA LYS A 48 -5.50 12.13 -10.74
C LYS A 48 -4.44 13.23 -10.80
N ALA A 49 -3.61 13.18 -11.83
CA ALA A 49 -3.16 14.42 -12.46
C ALA A 49 -4.34 14.92 -13.32
N GLY A 50 -5.02 16.00 -12.93
CA GLY A 50 -6.18 16.47 -13.68
C GLY A 50 -6.82 17.75 -13.19
N VAL A 51 -6.23 18.87 -13.62
CA VAL A 51 -6.85 20.18 -13.95
C VAL A 51 -7.61 20.92 -12.84
N GLY A 52 -7.08 22.08 -12.45
CA GLY A 52 -7.92 23.21 -12.01
C GLY A 52 -7.48 23.93 -10.74
N ALA A 53 -6.43 24.74 -10.82
CA ALA A 53 -6.20 25.82 -9.86
C ALA A 53 -5.50 27.02 -10.53
N VAL A 54 -6.10 27.54 -11.61
CA VAL A 54 -5.80 28.92 -12.02
C VAL A 54 -6.59 29.85 -11.09
N LYS A 55 -5.92 30.48 -10.12
CA LYS A 55 -6.51 31.59 -9.36
C LYS A 55 -6.45 32.84 -10.25
N PRO A 56 -7.59 33.48 -10.56
CA PRO A 56 -7.60 34.63 -11.47
C PRO A 56 -6.91 35.83 -10.81
N VAL A 57 -6.28 36.63 -11.66
CA VAL A 57 -5.63 37.90 -11.32
C VAL A 57 -6.67 38.83 -10.68
N GLY A 58 -6.40 39.27 -9.44
CA GLY A 58 -7.24 40.20 -8.70
C GLY A 58 -6.47 41.49 -8.47
N VAL A 59 -6.76 42.49 -9.32
CA VAL A 59 -6.32 43.87 -9.20
C VAL A 59 -6.94 44.51 -7.94
N ALA A 60 -6.11 44.99 -7.02
CA ALA A 60 -6.45 45.99 -5.99
C ALA A 60 -5.12 46.63 -5.54
N VAL A 61 -4.70 47.72 -6.17
CA VAL A 61 -4.82 49.09 -5.63
C VAL A 61 -4.46 49.15 -4.15
N GLU A 62 -3.18 49.35 -3.86
CA GLU A 62 -2.72 49.87 -2.57
C GLU A 62 -2.37 51.34 -2.77
N SER A 63 -3.28 52.20 -2.32
CA SER A 63 -3.04 53.61 -2.08
C SER A 63 -2.60 53.75 -0.63
N SER A 64 -1.37 54.17 -0.40
CA SER A 64 -1.01 55.03 0.74
C SER A 64 0.39 55.62 0.57
#